data_AF-A0A497FQC3-F1
#
_entry.id   AF-A0A497FQC3-F1
#
_cell.length_a   1.000
_cell.length_b   1.000
_cell.length_c   1.000
_cell.angle_alpha   90.00
_cell.angle_beta   90.00
_cell.angle_gamma   90.00
#
_symmetry.space_group_name_H-M   'P 1'
#
loop_
_entity.id
_entity.type
_entity.pdbx_description
1 polymer ?
#
loop_
_entity_poly.entity_id
_entity_poly.type
_entity_poly.pdbx_seq_one_letter_code
_entity_poly.pdbx_strand_id
1 'polypeptide(L)'
;MTGFEAGCDKSNPRIYKRVLEILDVKPGRAVMIGDNVYLDVLLPKKLGIKAVLLDRSRKYLECEQADAVVNDLKHALEAIVNCFT
;
A
#
# COMPACT_ATOMS: atom_id res chain seq x y z
N MET A 1 -8.55 11.96 1.55
CA MET A 1 -7.81 12.79 0.59
C MET A 1 -7.75 12.07 -0.75
N THR A 2 -8.10 12.76 -1.82
CA THR A 2 -8.04 12.32 -3.21
C THR A 2 -6.86 12.96 -3.94
N GLY A 3 -6.52 12.46 -5.13
CA GLY A 3 -5.48 13.09 -5.95
C GLY A 3 -5.86 14.51 -6.40
N PHE A 4 -7.17 14.79 -6.55
CA PHE A 4 -7.68 16.12 -6.86
C PHE A 4 -7.37 17.12 -5.73
N GLU A 5 -7.69 16.76 -4.48
CA GLU A 5 -7.40 17.59 -3.30
C GLU A 5 -5.89 17.81 -3.09
N ALA A 6 -5.07 16.82 -3.46
CA ALA A 6 -3.62 16.90 -3.36
C ALA A 6 -2.95 17.62 -4.55
N GLY A 7 -3.68 17.84 -5.64
CA GLY A 7 -3.14 18.36 -6.91
C GLY A 7 -2.09 17.45 -7.56
N CYS A 8 -2.05 16.16 -7.19
CA CYS A 8 -1.11 15.17 -7.70
C CYS A 8 -1.65 13.74 -7.50
N ASP A 9 -1.11 12.77 -8.24
CA ASP A 9 -1.48 11.36 -8.12
C ASP A 9 -0.46 10.54 -7.30
N LYS A 10 -0.71 9.24 -7.20
CA LYS A 10 0.11 8.25 -6.46
C LYS A 10 1.57 8.17 -6.91
N SER A 11 1.90 8.56 -8.14
CA SER A 11 3.30 8.65 -8.58
C SER A 11 4.09 9.73 -7.83
N ASN A 12 3.39 10.73 -7.27
CA ASN A 12 4.01 11.80 -6.50
C ASN A 12 4.00 11.46 -5.00
N PRO A 13 5.18 11.35 -4.35
CA PRO A 13 5.27 10.97 -2.93
C PRO A 13 4.55 11.94 -1.98
N ARG A 14 4.26 13.17 -2.43
CA ARG A 14 3.50 14.17 -1.66
C ARG A 14 2.14 13.65 -1.22
N ILE A 15 1.45 12.83 -2.04
CA ILE A 15 0.12 12.33 -1.68
C ILE A 15 0.18 11.44 -0.43
N TYR A 16 1.13 10.51 -0.36
CA TYR A 16 1.28 9.64 0.80
C TYR A 16 1.68 10.42 2.05
N LYS A 17 2.65 11.34 1.92
CA LYS A 17 3.08 12.19 3.04
C LYS A 17 1.91 12.98 3.61
N ARG A 18 1.09 13.57 2.73
CA ARG A 18 -0.07 14.35 3.14
C ARG A 18 -1.17 13.49 3.79
N VAL A 19 -1.39 12.25 3.33
CA VAL A 19 -2.32 11.32 4.00
C VAL A 19 -1.82 11.00 5.40
N LEU A 20 -0.54 10.66 5.55
CA LEU A 20 0.06 10.33 6.85
C LEU A 20 0.00 11.51 7.82
N GLU A 21 0.24 12.73 7.35
CA GLU A 21 0.09 13.97 8.14
C GLU A 21 -1.36 14.19 8.60
N ILE A 22 -2.34 14.04 7.70
CA ILE A 22 -3.76 14.24 8.04
C ILE A 22 -4.23 13.22 9.08
N LEU A 23 -3.75 11.97 8.98
CA LEU A 23 -4.12 10.89 9.89
C LEU A 23 -3.29 10.86 11.18
N ASP A 24 -2.21 11.66 11.26
CA ASP A 24 -1.22 11.64 12.34
C ASP A 24 -0.65 10.23 12.60
N VAL A 25 -0.25 9.54 11.52
CA VAL A 25 0.26 8.16 11.56
C VAL A 25 1.69 8.09 11.01
N LYS A 26 2.57 7.36 11.70
CA LYS A 26 3.93 7.07 11.20
C LYS A 26 3.86 6.12 9.98
N PRO A 27 4.74 6.24 8.97
CA PRO A 27 4.70 5.38 7.79
C PRO A 27 4.60 3.88 8.09
N GLY A 28 5.42 3.36 9.01
CA GLY A 28 5.41 1.93 9.37
C GLY A 28 4.17 1.44 10.13
N ARG A 29 3.25 2.35 10.47
CA ARG A 29 1.94 2.07 11.08
C ARG A 29 0.80 2.14 10.06
N ALA A 30 1.10 2.35 8.78
CA ALA A 30 0.15 2.33 7.68
C ALA A 30 0.45 1.16 6.73
N VAL A 31 -0.60 0.65 6.08
CA VAL A 31 -0.52 -0.39 5.06
C VAL A 31 -1.20 0.13 3.78
N MET A 32 -0.50 0.10 2.66
CA MET A 32 -1.08 0.30 1.33
C MET A 32 -1.55 -1.04 0.78
N ILE A 33 -2.77 -1.08 0.24
CA ILE A 33 -3.31 -2.26 -0.45
C ILE A 33 -3.72 -1.81 -1.85
N GLY A 34 -3.20 -2.47 -2.89
CA GLY A 34 -3.53 -2.16 -4.28
C GLY A 34 -3.02 -3.20 -5.26
N ASP A 35 -3.40 -3.07 -6.52
CA ASP A 35 -3.17 -4.05 -7.57
C ASP A 35 -2.00 -3.69 -8.50
N ASN A 36 -1.45 -2.48 -8.39
CA ASN A 36 -0.32 -2.05 -9.18
C ASN A 36 1.00 -2.18 -8.41
N VAL A 37 1.92 -3.03 -8.87
CA VAL A 37 3.23 -3.25 -8.22
C VAL A 37 4.01 -1.92 -8.05
N TYR A 38 4.10 -1.10 -9.09
CA TYR A 38 4.89 0.13 -9.00
C TYR A 38 4.25 1.16 -8.06
N LEU A 39 2.97 1.46 -8.29
CA LEU A 39 2.27 2.53 -7.56
C LEU A 39 1.86 2.14 -6.15
N ASP A 40 1.43 0.90 -5.93
CA ASP A 40 0.80 0.47 -4.67
C ASP A 40 1.73 -0.39 -3.80
N VAL A 41 2.88 -0.81 -4.32
CA VAL A 41 3.91 -1.52 -3.55
C VAL A 41 5.20 -0.71 -3.48
N LEU A 42 5.87 -0.47 -4.60
CA LEU A 42 7.22 0.09 -4.59
C LEU A 42 7.28 1.52 -4.03
N LEU A 43 6.36 2.41 -4.44
CA LEU A 43 6.35 3.79 -3.95
C LEU A 43 6.03 3.90 -2.44
N PRO A 44 4.97 3.26 -1.90
CA PRO A 44 4.74 3.22 -0.45
C PRO A 44 5.91 2.64 0.34
N LYS A 45 6.52 1.53 -0.13
CA LYS A 45 7.66 0.89 0.56
C LYS A 45 8.86 1.83 0.67
N LYS A 46 9.15 2.64 -0.37
CA LYS A 46 10.20 3.67 -0.33
C LYS A 46 9.96 4.76 0.73
N LEU A 47 8.71 4.94 1.17
CA LEU A 47 8.33 5.89 2.21
C LEU A 47 8.25 5.23 3.60
N GLY A 48 8.54 3.93 3.71
CA GLY A 48 8.43 3.16 4.95
C GLY A 48 7.01 2.70 5.28
N ILE A 49 6.09 2.78 4.31
CA ILE A 49 4.72 2.25 4.44
C ILE A 49 4.74 0.77 4.06
N LYS A 50 4.04 -0.07 4.83
CA LYS A 50 3.87 -1.50 4.49
C LYS A 50 2.98 -1.65 3.26
N ALA A 51 3.14 -2.70 2.47
CA ALA A 51 2.37 -2.87 1.23
C ALA A 51 1.89 -4.31 1.02
N VAL A 52 0.63 -4.44 0.62
CA VAL A 52 0.00 -5.70 0.21
C VAL A 52 -0.41 -5.60 -1.25
N LEU A 53 0.11 -6.50 -2.08
CA LEU A 53 -0.30 -6.61 -3.48
C LEU A 53 -1.60 -7.42 -3.56
N LEU A 54 -2.66 -6.79 -4.04
CA LEU A 54 -3.96 -7.42 -4.30
C LEU A 54 -4.01 -7.91 -5.75
N ASP A 55 -3.55 -9.13 -5.99
CA ASP A 55 -3.52 -9.75 -7.30
C ASP A 55 -4.73 -10.68 -7.52
N ARG A 56 -5.88 -10.07 -7.82
CA ARG A 56 -7.11 -10.83 -8.11
C ARG A 56 -6.98 -11.75 -9.33
N SER A 57 -6.09 -11.39 -10.26
CA SER A 57 -5.86 -12.14 -11.50
C SER A 57 -4.93 -13.33 -11.35
N ARG A 58 -4.24 -13.45 -10.20
CA ARG A 58 -3.19 -14.45 -9.96
C ARG A 58 -2.08 -14.42 -11.01
N LYS A 59 -1.75 -13.21 -11.47
CA LYS A 59 -0.66 -12.94 -12.43
C LYS A 59 0.73 -13.09 -11.79
N TYR A 60 0.83 -12.88 -10.49
CA TYR A 60 2.06 -12.89 -9.71
C TYR A 60 2.02 -14.07 -8.75
N LEU A 61 3.00 -14.96 -8.87
CA LEU A 61 3.27 -15.99 -7.85
C LEU A 61 3.87 -15.37 -6.59
N GLU A 62 4.73 -14.37 -6.77
CA GLU A 62 5.42 -13.65 -5.70
C GLU A 62 5.72 -12.20 -6.10
N CYS A 63 5.94 -11.35 -5.09
CA CYS A 63 6.45 -9.98 -5.24
C CYS A 63 7.35 -9.69 -4.05
N GLU A 64 8.67 -9.77 -4.24
CA GLU A 64 9.69 -9.64 -3.19
C GLU A 64 9.54 -8.34 -2.36
N GLN A 65 9.09 -7.26 -3.01
CA GLN A 65 8.97 -5.96 -2.36
C GLN A 65 7.66 -5.80 -1.58
N ALA A 66 6.65 -6.64 -1.82
CA ALA A 66 5.41 -6.62 -1.07
C ALA A 66 5.58 -7.36 0.26
N ASP A 67 4.94 -6.87 1.32
CA ASP A 67 4.89 -7.57 2.59
C ASP A 67 3.91 -8.77 2.54
N ALA A 68 2.96 -8.76 1.61
CA ALA A 68 2.13 -9.92 1.25
C ALA A 68 1.57 -9.79 -0.19
N VAL A 69 1.31 -10.93 -0.82
CA VAL A 69 0.56 -11.02 -2.08
C VAL A 69 -0.71 -11.84 -1.82
N VAL A 70 -1.87 -11.27 -2.14
CA VAL A 70 -3.17 -11.87 -1.84
C VAL A 70 -4.12 -11.71 -3.00
N ASN A 71 -5.07 -12.64 -3.14
CA ASN A 71 -5.97 -12.68 -4.30
C ASN A 71 -7.32 -11.97 -4.04
N ASP A 72 -7.61 -11.62 -2.78
CA ASP A 72 -8.83 -10.91 -2.39
C ASP A 72 -8.63 -10.12 -1.09
N LEU A 73 -9.62 -9.29 -0.74
CA LEU A 73 -9.56 -8.41 0.42
C LEU A 73 -9.72 -9.16 1.76
N LYS A 74 -10.32 -10.36 1.76
CA LYS A 74 -10.42 -11.17 2.97
C LYS A 74 -9.03 -11.61 3.40
N HIS A 75 -8.26 -12.17 2.47
CA HIS A 75 -6.87 -12.56 2.72
C HIS A 75 -5.96 -11.35 2.99
N ALA A 76 -6.25 -10.18 2.38
CA ALA A 76 -5.56 -8.94 2.73
C ALA A 76 -5.76 -8.55 4.21
N LEU A 77 -6.99 -8.68 4.72
CA LEU A 77 -7.28 -8.42 6.13
C LEU A 77 -6.60 -9.45 7.06
N GLU A 78 -6.65 -10.74 6.70
CA GLU A 78 -5.95 -11.80 7.44
C GLU A 78 -4.45 -11.53 7.51
N ALA A 79 -3.82 -11.12 6.40
CA ALA A 79 -2.41 -10.73 6.37
C ALA A 79 -2.11 -9.56 7.33
N ILE A 80 -3.00 -8.57 7.40
CA ILE A 80 -2.80 -7.43 8.30
C ILE A 80 -2.89 -7.85 9.77
N VAL A 81 -3.89 -8.66 10.11
CA VAL A 81 -4.09 -9.14 11.48
C VAL A 81 -2.92 -10.01 11.92
N ASN A 82 -2.41 -10.89 11.06
CA ASN A 82 -1.41 -11.88 11.44
C ASN A 82 0.04 -11.39 11.33
N CYS A 83 0.34 -10.44 10.44
CA CYS A 83 1.73 -10.06 10.14
C CYS A 83 2.11 -8.65 10.62
N PHE A 84 1.13 -7.78 10.92
CA PHE A 84 1.41 -6.35 11.13
C PHE A 84 0.93 -5.78 12.46
N THR A 85 0.37 -6.61 13.35
CA THR A 85 -0.03 -6.24 14.72
C THR A 85 1.09 -6.40 15.74
#